data_AF-A0A7S2AQP6-F1
#
_entry.id   AF-A0A7S2AQP6-F1
#
_cell.length_a   1.000
_cell.length_b   1.000
_cell.length_c   1.000
_cell.angle_alpha   90.00
_cell.angle_beta   90.00
_cell.angle_gamma   90.00
#
_symmetry.space_group_name_H-M   'P 1'
#
loop_
_entity.id
_entity.type
_entity.pdbx_description
1 polymer ?
#
loop_
_entity_poly.entity_id
_entity_poly.type
_entity_poly.pdbx_seq_one_letter_code
_entity_poly.pdbx_strand_id
1 'polypeptide(L)'
;DAYQGILSLAIFDEVSFPEPERGGELRTRLQRRQLGRFLLPWNSLYSARCSVGGHFRVEQPPVLFGYRRRPGLQVSSQDGGGGLQAPMYISFDVTVDPALIPPERVQPQIVRGREPSVLLKHTQRWLDSFRLQKDKKVMAFGTDMDGRSCLICRFVRPQCPPPHIDPTDSFAIEAAAKYVAMIPFLPDKDMFPTLND
;
A
#
# COMPACT_ATOMS: atom_id res chain seq x y z
N ASP A 1 -0.18 -7.82 11.17
CA ASP A 1 -1.48 -7.12 11.05
C ASP A 1 -1.54 -5.70 11.62
N ALA A 2 -0.47 -5.15 12.21
CA ALA A 2 -0.49 -3.84 12.89
C ALA A 2 -0.54 -2.58 11.98
N TYR A 3 -0.46 -2.73 10.65
CA TYR A 3 -0.35 -1.59 9.72
C TYR A 3 -1.60 -1.34 8.84
N GLN A 4 -2.74 -1.98 9.14
CA GLN A 4 -3.99 -1.79 8.38
C GLN A 4 -4.87 -0.63 8.90
N GLY A 5 -4.29 0.40 9.50
CA GLY A 5 -5.09 1.52 9.95
C GLY A 5 -5.56 2.40 8.77
N ILE A 6 -6.81 2.87 8.85
CA ILE A 6 -7.43 3.76 7.86
C ILE A 6 -8.05 4.93 8.62
N LEU A 7 -7.71 6.17 8.23
CA LEU A 7 -8.44 7.36 8.67
C LEU A 7 -9.68 7.52 7.79
N SER A 8 -10.87 7.44 8.40
CA SER A 8 -12.14 7.66 7.70
C SER A 8 -12.73 9.02 8.01
N LEU A 9 -13.02 9.81 6.97
CA LEU A 9 -13.76 11.06 7.07
C LEU A 9 -15.16 10.84 6.51
N ALA A 10 -16.18 11.02 7.34
CA ALA A 10 -17.57 10.97 6.91
C ALA A 10 -18.15 12.38 6.86
N ILE A 11 -18.77 12.72 5.73
CA ILE A 11 -19.31 14.06 5.47
C ILE A 11 -20.82 14.00 5.65
N PHE A 12 -21.34 14.88 6.52
CA PHE A 12 -22.76 15.01 6.78
C PHE A 12 -23.21 16.45 6.58
N ASP A 13 -24.44 16.60 6.12
CA ASP A 13 -25.19 17.85 6.20
C ASP A 13 -26.09 17.80 7.44
N GLU A 14 -26.11 18.87 8.21
CA GLU A 14 -26.87 18.97 9.46
C GLU A 14 -28.08 19.87 9.23
N VAL A 15 -29.27 19.27 9.24
CA VAL A 15 -30.53 19.96 8.91
C VAL A 15 -31.45 19.93 10.13
N SER A 16 -31.97 21.10 10.52
CA SER A 16 -32.93 21.24 11.60
C SER A 16 -34.37 21.31 11.08
N PHE A 17 -35.27 20.57 11.72
CA PHE A 17 -36.69 20.53 11.40
C PHE A 17 -37.53 20.98 12.60
N PRO A 18 -38.48 21.91 12.42
CA PRO A 18 -39.48 22.18 13.44
C PRO A 18 -40.42 20.97 13.55
N GLU A 19 -40.55 20.43 14.75
CA GLU A 19 -41.47 19.35 15.10
C GLU A 19 -42.64 19.95 15.89
N PRO A 20 -43.85 20.01 15.31
CA PRO A 20 -45.01 20.51 16.02
C PRO A 20 -45.49 19.46 17.02
N GLU A 21 -45.29 19.69 18.32
CA GLU A 21 -45.94 18.90 19.36
C GLU A 21 -47.42 19.29 19.50
N ARG A 22 -48.27 18.30 19.86
CA ARG A 22 -49.65 18.51 20.31
C ARG A 22 -49.63 19.22 21.68
N GLY A 23 -49.26 20.49 21.73
CA GLY A 23 -49.13 21.23 22.99
C GLY A 23 -48.60 22.66 22.91
N GLY A 24 -48.10 23.13 21.76
CA GLY A 24 -47.66 24.51 21.57
C GLY A 24 -46.17 24.78 21.87
N GLU A 25 -45.41 23.79 22.33
CA GLU A 25 -43.95 23.89 22.39
C GLU A 25 -43.34 23.54 21.02
N LEU A 26 -42.56 24.47 20.47
CA LEU A 26 -41.83 24.28 19.21
C LEU A 26 -40.53 23.53 19.51
N ARG A 27 -40.50 22.22 19.23
CA ARG A 27 -39.29 21.41 19.36
C ARG A 27 -38.55 21.39 18.03
N THR A 28 -37.23 21.45 18.06
CA THR A 28 -36.41 21.37 16.84
C THR A 28 -35.68 20.02 16.81
N ARG A 29 -35.92 19.23 15.76
CA ARG A 29 -35.23 17.97 15.52
C ARG A 29 -34.01 18.18 14.62
N LEU A 30 -32.84 17.75 15.08
CA LEU A 30 -31.62 17.74 14.28
C LEU A 30 -31.52 16.43 13.48
N GLN A 31 -31.25 16.53 12.17
CA GLN A 31 -31.01 15.38 11.30
C GLN A 31 -29.63 15.52 10.64
N ARG A 32 -28.82 14.45 10.68
CA ARG A 32 -27.57 14.35 9.92
C ARG A 32 -27.77 13.50 8.68
N ARG A 33 -27.55 14.08 7.49
CA ARG A 33 -27.70 13.43 6.19
C ARG A 33 -26.33 13.16 5.60
N GLN A 34 -26.01 11.90 5.31
CA GLN A 34 -24.71 11.52 4.79
C GLN A 34 -24.54 11.97 3.34
N LEU A 35 -23.48 12.73 3.07
CA LEU A 35 -23.14 13.23 1.73
C LEU A 35 -22.05 12.39 1.06
N GLY A 36 -21.19 11.77 1.84
CA GLY A 36 -20.12 10.94 1.33
C GLY A 36 -19.09 10.54 2.37
N ARG A 37 -18.07 9.83 1.91
CA ARG A 37 -16.97 9.34 2.72
C ARG A 37 -15.64 9.48 1.99
N PHE A 38 -14.58 9.69 2.74
CA PHE A 38 -13.21 9.63 2.23
C PHE A 38 -12.37 8.74 3.16
N LEU A 39 -11.46 7.97 2.58
CA LEU A 39 -10.61 7.02 3.29
C LEU A 39 -9.14 7.32 2.97
N LEU A 40 -8.34 7.58 4.00
CA LEU A 40 -6.90 7.77 3.90
C LEU A 40 -6.19 6.59 4.59
N PRO A 41 -5.57 5.68 3.81
CA PRO A 41 -4.74 4.63 4.38
C PRO A 41 -3.51 5.20 5.09
N TRP A 42 -3.13 4.62 6.24
CA TRP A 42 -1.92 5.05 6.96
C TRP A 42 -0.64 4.91 6.14
N ASN A 43 -0.57 3.93 5.25
CA ASN A 43 0.56 3.74 4.33
C ASN A 43 0.79 4.95 3.41
N SER A 44 -0.28 5.66 3.04
CA SER A 44 -0.19 6.87 2.23
C SER A 44 0.48 8.01 3.01
N LEU A 45 0.13 8.19 4.28
CA LEU A 45 0.78 9.18 5.16
C LEU A 45 2.24 8.84 5.40
N TYR A 46 2.54 7.57 5.68
CA TYR A 46 3.91 7.12 5.91
C TYR A 46 4.82 7.34 4.70
N SER A 47 4.31 7.00 3.50
CA SER A 47 5.06 7.18 2.24
C SER A 47 5.26 8.66 1.88
N ALA A 48 4.30 9.51 2.22
CA ALA A 48 4.32 10.95 1.95
C ALA A 48 5.07 11.75 3.03
N ARG A 49 5.96 11.11 3.81
CA ARG A 49 6.72 11.77 4.89
C ARG A 49 5.83 12.46 5.92
N CYS A 50 4.74 11.80 6.30
CA CYS A 50 3.83 12.22 7.35
C CYS A 50 3.03 13.50 7.06
N SER A 51 2.94 13.90 5.78
CA SER A 51 2.12 15.04 5.36
C SER A 51 1.45 14.73 4.04
N VAL A 52 0.12 14.84 4.00
CA VAL A 52 -0.70 14.67 2.80
C VAL A 52 -1.68 15.83 2.71
N GLY A 53 -1.63 16.55 1.61
CA GLY A 53 -2.45 17.74 1.38
C GLY A 53 -2.98 17.79 -0.05
N GLY A 54 -4.19 18.35 -0.22
CA GLY A 54 -4.75 18.60 -1.55
C GLY A 54 -6.26 18.43 -1.65
N HIS A 55 -6.72 18.22 -2.89
CA HIS A 55 -8.12 18.01 -3.25
C HIS A 55 -8.39 16.53 -3.46
N PHE A 56 -9.22 15.94 -2.59
CA PHE A 56 -9.52 14.53 -2.62
C PHE A 56 -10.96 14.30 -3.05
N ARG A 57 -11.15 13.34 -3.96
CA ARG A 57 -12.48 12.93 -4.38
C ARG A 57 -13.17 12.18 -3.24
N VAL A 58 -14.40 12.58 -2.95
CA VAL A 58 -15.26 11.94 -1.94
C VAL A 58 -16.06 10.82 -2.61
N GLU A 59 -16.12 9.66 -1.95
CA GLU A 59 -17.02 8.57 -2.29
C GLU A 59 -18.46 8.97 -1.94
N GLN A 60 -19.32 9.12 -2.95
CA GLN A 60 -20.70 9.53 -2.78
C GLN A 60 -21.64 8.32 -2.77
N PRO A 61 -22.71 8.34 -1.96
CA PRO A 61 -23.81 7.39 -2.11
C PRO A 61 -24.44 7.49 -3.51
N PRO A 62 -24.95 6.39 -4.08
CA PRO A 62 -25.57 6.39 -5.41
C PRO A 62 -26.72 7.40 -5.56
N VAL A 63 -27.44 7.68 -4.46
CA VAL A 63 -28.57 8.62 -4.42
C VAL A 63 -28.47 9.48 -3.16
N LEU A 64 -28.53 10.80 -3.34
CA LEU A 64 -28.60 11.78 -2.24
C LEU A 64 -30.05 12.27 -2.07
N PHE A 65 -30.80 11.63 -1.18
CA PHE A 65 -32.20 11.97 -0.94
C PHE A 65 -32.38 13.41 -0.46
N GLY A 66 -33.29 14.14 -1.10
CA GLY A 66 -33.61 15.53 -0.75
C GLY A 66 -32.60 16.56 -1.25
N TYR A 67 -31.57 16.16 -2.00
CA TYR A 67 -30.63 17.07 -2.65
C TYR A 67 -30.92 17.16 -4.14
N ARG A 68 -31.01 18.37 -4.66
CA ARG A 68 -31.12 18.64 -6.10
C ARG A 68 -29.86 19.34 -6.59
N ARG A 69 -29.26 18.82 -7.66
CA ARG A 69 -28.12 19.49 -8.31
C ARG A 69 -28.63 20.69 -9.10
N ARG A 70 -27.83 21.78 -9.17
CA ARG A 70 -28.12 22.91 -10.04
C ARG A 70 -28.07 22.47 -11.50
N PRO A 71 -29.06 22.81 -12.35
CA PRO A 71 -28.98 22.60 -13.78
C PRO A 71 -27.73 23.30 -14.33
N GLY A 72 -26.87 22.59 -15.07
CA GLY A 72 -25.61 23.12 -15.61
C GLY A 72 -24.32 22.48 -15.06
N LEU A 73 -24.41 21.67 -13.99
CA LEU A 73 -23.30 20.85 -13.47
C LEU A 73 -23.40 19.37 -13.87
N GLN A 74 -24.30 19.04 -14.80
CA GLN A 74 -24.39 17.70 -15.36
C GLN A 74 -23.21 17.51 -16.31
N VAL A 75 -22.34 16.55 -15.97
CA VAL A 75 -21.33 16.08 -16.92
C VAL A 75 -22.10 15.34 -18.00
N SER A 76 -22.12 15.91 -19.21
CA SER A 76 -22.66 15.26 -20.40
C SER A 76 -21.93 13.93 -20.60
N SER A 77 -22.54 12.84 -20.15
CA SER A 77 -22.12 11.50 -20.54
C SER A 77 -22.63 11.30 -21.97
N GLN A 78 -21.72 11.16 -22.92
CA GLN A 78 -22.06 11.00 -24.33
C GLN A 78 -22.66 9.62 -24.63
N ASP A 79 -22.65 8.70 -23.66
CA ASP A 79 -23.29 7.38 -23.75
C ASP A 79 -24.55 7.36 -22.89
N GLY A 80 -25.68 6.97 -23.50
CA GLY A 80 -27.05 6.99 -22.96
C GLY A 80 -27.34 6.03 -21.79
N GLY A 81 -26.46 5.95 -20.79
CA GLY A 81 -26.72 5.37 -19.47
C GLY A 81 -27.02 6.48 -18.46
N GLY A 82 -28.02 6.27 -17.61
CA GLY A 82 -28.58 7.28 -16.69
C GLY A 82 -27.56 8.17 -15.97
N GLY A 83 -27.90 9.47 -15.89
CA GLY A 83 -27.00 10.56 -15.51
C GLY A 83 -26.11 10.28 -14.30
N LEU A 84 -24.82 10.08 -14.57
CA LEU A 84 -23.78 9.91 -13.56
C LEU A 84 -23.71 11.18 -12.67
N GLN A 85 -23.72 10.98 -11.35
CA GLN A 85 -23.65 12.06 -10.37
C GLN A 85 -22.30 12.80 -10.51
N ALA A 86 -22.35 14.14 -10.58
CA ALA A 86 -21.13 14.93 -10.68
C ALA A 86 -20.31 14.87 -9.37
N PRO A 87 -18.98 14.69 -9.48
CA PRO A 87 -18.12 14.35 -8.34
C PRO A 87 -18.09 15.44 -7.27
N MET A 88 -17.87 15.01 -6.03
CA MET A 88 -17.59 15.89 -4.88
C MET A 88 -16.13 15.76 -4.49
N TYR A 89 -15.54 16.89 -4.09
CA TYR A 89 -14.18 16.97 -3.61
C TYR A 89 -14.16 17.61 -2.24
N ILE A 90 -13.22 17.17 -1.40
CA ILE A 90 -12.88 17.79 -0.12
C ILE A 90 -11.43 18.25 -0.18
N SER A 91 -11.15 19.40 0.41
CA SER A 91 -9.80 19.94 0.53
C SER A 91 -9.39 19.88 1.98
N PHE A 92 -8.28 19.22 2.29
CA PHE A 92 -7.72 19.21 3.63
C PHE A 92 -6.23 18.88 3.57
N ASP A 93 -5.54 19.18 4.68
CA ASP A 93 -4.16 18.77 4.94
C ASP A 93 -4.14 17.91 6.22
N VAL A 94 -3.49 16.74 6.15
CA VAL A 94 -3.28 15.84 7.28
C VAL A 94 -1.79 15.71 7.54
N THR A 95 -1.40 15.95 8.78
CA THR A 95 -0.03 15.79 9.26
C THR A 95 0.01 14.89 10.50
N VAL A 96 1.14 14.21 10.71
CA VAL A 96 1.38 13.35 11.88
C VAL A 96 2.41 14.01 12.77
N ASP A 97 2.10 14.16 14.06
CA ASP A 97 3.00 14.70 15.08
C ASP A 97 3.16 13.69 16.24
N PRO A 98 4.39 13.19 16.52
CA PRO A 98 5.63 13.44 15.80
C PRO A 98 5.67 12.77 14.41
N ALA A 99 6.48 13.32 13.49
CA ALA A 99 6.66 12.72 12.18
C ALA A 99 7.20 11.28 12.31
N LEU A 100 6.52 10.31 11.70
CA LEU A 100 6.97 8.93 11.61
C LEU A 100 8.27 8.89 10.81
N ILE A 101 9.34 8.43 11.47
CA ILE A 101 10.62 8.19 10.84
C ILE A 101 10.59 6.75 10.31
N PRO A 102 10.72 6.53 8.99
CA PRO A 102 10.86 5.18 8.49
C PRO A 102 12.08 4.52 9.12
N PRO A 103 12.01 3.23 9.54
CA PRO A 103 13.18 2.57 10.07
C PRO A 103 14.25 2.59 8.97
N GLU A 104 15.45 2.99 9.36
CA GLU A 104 16.59 2.90 8.46
C GLU A 104 16.75 1.43 8.09
N ARG A 105 16.52 1.12 6.81
CA ARG A 105 16.81 -0.23 6.30
C ARG A 105 18.32 -0.34 6.20
N VAL A 106 18.94 -0.69 7.33
CA VAL A 106 20.36 -0.99 7.41
C VAL A 106 20.59 -2.16 6.46
N GLN A 107 21.48 -1.99 5.48
CA GLN A 107 21.92 -3.13 4.68
C GLN A 107 22.42 -4.20 5.65
N PRO A 108 21.99 -5.47 5.51
CA PRO A 108 22.46 -6.51 6.42
C PRO A 108 23.99 -6.46 6.44
N GLN A 109 24.56 -6.31 7.65
CA GLN A 109 26.01 -6.37 7.79
C GLN A 109 26.48 -7.68 7.18
N ILE A 110 27.57 -7.63 6.40
CA ILE A 110 28.11 -8.83 5.77
C ILE A 110 28.58 -9.78 6.87
N VAL A 111 27.75 -10.75 7.21
CA VAL A 111 28.05 -11.82 8.16
C VAL A 111 28.96 -12.80 7.42
N ARG A 112 30.19 -12.97 7.91
CA ARG A 112 31.13 -13.95 7.38
C ARG A 112 30.50 -15.35 7.45
N GLY A 113 30.47 -16.10 6.35
CA GLY A 113 30.03 -17.48 6.46
C GLY A 113 29.97 -18.33 5.20
N ARG A 114 29.57 -17.79 4.04
CA ARG A 114 29.35 -18.64 2.86
C ARG A 114 30.27 -18.36 1.67
N GLU A 115 30.63 -17.10 1.45
CA GLU A 115 31.43 -16.69 0.29
C GLU A 115 32.91 -16.45 0.66
N PRO A 116 33.86 -16.75 -0.25
CA PRO A 116 35.28 -16.53 0.01
C PRO A 116 35.60 -15.04 0.16
N SER A 117 36.57 -14.72 1.00
CA SER A 117 36.97 -13.34 1.34
C SER A 117 37.34 -12.48 0.13
N VAL A 118 37.92 -13.10 -0.90
CA VAL A 118 38.24 -12.45 -2.18
C VAL A 118 36.97 -11.95 -2.86
N LEU A 119 35.94 -12.78 -2.93
CA LEU A 119 34.68 -12.45 -3.57
C LEU A 119 33.94 -11.35 -2.81
N LEU A 120 33.90 -11.45 -1.48
CA LEU A 120 33.35 -10.40 -0.61
C LEU A 120 34.02 -9.04 -0.87
N LYS A 121 35.34 -9.01 -1.03
CA LYS A 121 36.10 -7.78 -1.33
C LYS A 121 35.75 -7.19 -2.70
N HIS A 122 35.58 -8.03 -3.72
CA HIS A 122 35.18 -7.57 -5.05
C HIS A 122 33.75 -7.04 -5.07
N THR A 123 32.82 -7.74 -4.43
CA THR A 123 31.44 -7.31 -4.30
C THR A 123 31.31 -6.02 -3.51
N GLN A 124 32.10 -5.85 -2.43
CA GLN A 124 32.13 -4.60 -1.69
C GLN A 124 32.59 -3.43 -2.56
N ARG A 125 33.67 -3.60 -3.33
CA ARG A 125 34.14 -2.57 -4.29
C ARG A 125 33.08 -2.24 -5.34
N TRP A 126 32.37 -3.25 -5.83
CA TRP A 126 31.27 -3.08 -6.78
C TRP A 126 30.13 -2.27 -6.15
N LEU A 127 29.68 -2.64 -4.94
CA LEU A 127 28.66 -1.86 -4.20
C LEU A 127 29.12 -0.42 -3.95
N ASP A 128 30.40 -0.22 -3.61
CA ASP A 128 30.97 1.11 -3.37
C ASP A 128 30.90 2.01 -4.62
N SER A 129 30.95 1.43 -5.84
CA SER A 129 30.78 2.18 -7.09
C SER A 129 29.39 2.78 -7.27
N PHE A 130 28.37 2.26 -6.56
CA PHE A 130 27.00 2.77 -6.59
C PHE A 130 26.69 3.75 -5.45
N ARG A 131 27.63 4.03 -4.53
CA ARG A 131 27.40 4.92 -3.37
C ARG A 131 26.90 6.31 -3.74
N LEU A 132 27.29 6.81 -4.90
CA LEU A 132 26.89 8.14 -5.40
C LEU A 132 25.52 8.11 -6.11
N GLN A 133 24.99 6.94 -6.44
CA GLN A 133 23.70 6.78 -7.11
C GLN A 133 22.56 6.69 -6.08
N LYS A 134 22.04 7.84 -5.67
CA LYS A 134 20.98 7.94 -4.65
C LYS A 134 19.68 7.21 -5.01
N ASP A 135 19.41 7.03 -6.30
CA ASP A 135 18.15 6.44 -6.79
C ASP A 135 18.20 4.92 -6.99
N LYS A 136 19.36 4.26 -6.81
CA LYS A 136 19.48 2.82 -7.03
C LYS A 136 19.84 2.09 -5.74
N LYS A 137 18.84 1.40 -5.19
CA LYS A 137 19.03 0.43 -4.10
C LYS A 137 19.65 -0.85 -4.67
N VAL A 138 20.97 -0.84 -4.84
CA VAL A 138 21.72 -1.99 -5.34
C VAL A 138 22.01 -2.94 -4.18
N MET A 139 21.54 -4.19 -4.29
CA MET A 139 21.83 -5.26 -3.32
C MET A 139 22.61 -6.37 -4.01
N ALA A 140 23.66 -6.86 -3.34
CA ALA A 140 24.46 -8.00 -3.82
C ALA A 140 24.32 -9.25 -2.94
N PHE A 141 23.91 -9.07 -1.68
CA PHE A 141 23.87 -10.12 -0.67
C PHE A 141 22.45 -10.36 -0.19
N GLY A 142 22.10 -11.63 0.04
CA GLY A 142 20.96 -12.07 0.82
C GLY A 142 21.44 -12.87 2.04
N THR A 143 20.51 -13.29 2.87
CA THR A 143 20.77 -14.10 4.07
C THR A 143 20.32 -15.54 3.82
N ASP A 144 21.19 -16.50 4.12
CA ASP A 144 20.89 -17.94 4.07
C ASP A 144 20.04 -18.38 5.28
N MET A 145 19.52 -19.62 5.27
CA MET A 145 18.76 -20.19 6.40
C MET A 145 19.57 -20.18 7.72
N ASP A 146 20.89 -20.25 7.64
CA ASP A 146 21.81 -20.18 8.78
C ASP A 146 22.14 -18.73 9.24
N GLY A 147 21.52 -17.70 8.65
CA GLY A 147 21.84 -16.29 8.96
C GLY A 147 23.13 -15.76 8.33
N ARG A 148 23.77 -16.53 7.44
CA ARG A 148 25.04 -16.16 6.78
C ARG A 148 24.78 -15.32 5.53
N SER A 149 25.62 -14.31 5.27
CA SER A 149 25.53 -13.56 4.02
C SER A 149 26.00 -14.40 2.83
N CYS A 150 25.15 -14.49 1.81
CA CYS A 150 25.43 -15.16 0.54
C CYS A 150 25.12 -14.25 -0.64
N LEU A 151 25.86 -14.38 -1.74
CA LEU A 151 25.56 -13.58 -2.93
C LEU A 151 24.20 -13.97 -3.52
N ILE A 152 23.39 -12.97 -3.87
CA ILE A 152 22.09 -13.19 -4.54
C ILE A 152 22.31 -13.92 -5.88
N CYS A 153 23.39 -13.58 -6.58
CA CYS A 153 23.74 -14.20 -7.84
C CYS A 153 24.28 -15.64 -7.70
N ARG A 154 24.34 -16.26 -6.51
CA ARG A 154 24.87 -17.62 -6.32
C ARG A 154 24.18 -18.69 -7.19
N PHE A 155 23.01 -18.40 -7.74
CA PHE A 155 22.38 -19.19 -8.82
C PHE A 155 23.10 -19.07 -10.19
N VAL A 156 24.43 -18.91 -10.24
CA VAL A 156 25.23 -18.92 -11.49
C VAL A 156 25.33 -20.31 -12.11
N ARG A 157 24.83 -21.36 -11.44
CA ARG A 157 24.75 -22.71 -12.00
C ARG A 157 23.33 -23.02 -12.46
N PRO A 158 23.16 -23.61 -13.66
CA PRO A 158 21.89 -24.16 -14.09
C PRO A 158 21.30 -25.01 -12.96
N GLN A 159 20.10 -24.67 -12.53
CA GLN A 159 19.37 -25.51 -11.59
C GLN A 159 18.97 -26.78 -12.33
N CYS A 160 18.89 -27.90 -11.62
CA CYS A 160 18.33 -29.14 -12.15
C CYS A 160 16.84 -29.14 -11.77
N PRO A 161 15.94 -28.57 -12.61
CA PRO A 161 14.53 -28.60 -12.29
C PRO A 161 14.04 -30.05 -12.27
N PRO A 162 12.93 -30.32 -11.57
CA PRO A 162 12.30 -31.64 -11.59
C PRO A 162 12.11 -32.18 -13.02
N PRO A 163 12.16 -33.50 -13.22
CA PRO A 163 12.12 -34.11 -14.57
C PRO A 163 10.90 -33.75 -15.42
N HIS A 164 9.81 -33.28 -14.80
CA HIS A 164 8.57 -32.90 -15.48
C HIS A 164 8.57 -31.46 -16.01
N ILE A 165 9.63 -30.68 -15.75
CA ILE A 165 9.81 -29.32 -16.27
C ILE A 165 10.81 -29.41 -17.41
N ASP A 166 10.29 -29.50 -18.63
CA ASP A 166 11.11 -29.59 -19.84
C ASP A 166 11.60 -28.19 -20.24
N PRO A 167 12.93 -27.94 -20.24
CA PRO A 167 13.49 -26.64 -20.63
C PRO A 167 13.32 -26.32 -22.12
N THR A 168 12.93 -27.30 -22.95
CA THR A 168 12.70 -27.10 -24.39
C THR A 168 11.26 -26.71 -24.72
N ASP A 169 10.35 -26.78 -23.74
CA ASP A 169 8.96 -26.35 -23.90
C ASP A 169 8.86 -24.82 -24.00
N SER A 170 7.90 -24.35 -24.81
CA SER A 170 7.60 -22.93 -24.98
C SER A 170 7.12 -22.26 -23.68
N PHE A 171 6.60 -23.05 -22.74
CA PHE A 171 6.08 -22.61 -21.44
C PHE A 171 6.94 -23.07 -20.24
N ALA A 172 8.22 -23.39 -20.47
CA ALA A 172 9.13 -23.87 -19.43
C ALA A 172 9.24 -22.91 -18.22
N ILE A 173 9.15 -21.60 -18.46
CA ILE A 173 9.21 -20.57 -17.42
C ILE A 173 7.97 -20.63 -16.53
N GLU A 174 6.78 -20.72 -17.12
CA GLU A 174 5.50 -20.82 -16.44
C GLU A 174 5.41 -22.13 -15.65
N ALA A 175 5.90 -23.24 -16.20
CA ALA A 175 5.98 -24.52 -15.52
C ALA A 175 6.90 -24.46 -14.29
N ALA A 176 8.07 -23.82 -14.43
CA ALA A 176 8.99 -23.58 -13.31
C ALA A 176 8.36 -22.67 -12.24
N ALA A 177 7.69 -21.59 -12.64
CA ALA A 177 7.01 -20.68 -11.72
C ALA A 177 5.86 -21.39 -10.97
N LYS A 178 5.06 -22.20 -11.66
CA LYS A 178 4.01 -23.03 -11.07
C LYS A 178 4.58 -24.00 -10.05
N TYR A 179 5.69 -24.66 -10.37
CA TYR A 179 6.37 -25.56 -9.44
C TYR A 179 6.83 -24.83 -8.17
N VAL A 180 7.50 -23.68 -8.32
CA VAL A 180 7.95 -22.87 -7.18
C VAL A 180 6.77 -22.41 -6.33
N ALA A 181 5.63 -22.06 -6.94
CA ALA A 181 4.42 -21.66 -6.22
C ALA A 181 3.77 -22.80 -5.41
N MET A 182 4.06 -24.07 -5.76
CA MET A 182 3.60 -25.24 -4.98
C MET A 182 4.53 -25.55 -3.80
N ILE A 183 5.72 -24.95 -3.72
CA ILE A 183 6.62 -25.16 -2.58
C ILE A 183 5.97 -24.49 -1.36
N PRO A 184 5.71 -25.25 -0.27
CA PRO A 184 5.12 -24.67 0.92
C PRO A 184 6.07 -23.60 1.49
N PHE A 185 5.54 -22.38 1.63
CA PHE A 185 6.24 -21.28 2.26
C PHE A 185 5.92 -21.27 3.75
N LEU A 186 6.95 -21.22 4.58
CA LEU A 186 6.81 -21.00 6.02
C LEU A 186 6.96 -19.49 6.29
N PRO A 187 5.93 -18.82 6.85
CA PRO A 187 6.03 -17.40 7.19
C PRO A 187 7.18 -17.12 8.15
N ASP A 188 7.89 -16.00 7.94
CA ASP A 188 9.02 -15.60 8.78
C ASP A 188 8.66 -15.54 10.27
N LYS A 189 7.42 -15.13 10.60
CA LYS A 189 6.89 -15.13 11.99
C LYS A 189 6.88 -16.52 12.65
N ASP A 190 6.67 -17.57 11.86
CA ASP A 190 6.56 -18.95 12.33
C ASP A 190 7.95 -19.60 12.37
N MET A 191 8.86 -19.17 11.48
CA MET A 191 10.25 -19.63 11.41
C MET A 191 11.15 -18.95 12.44
N PHE A 192 10.88 -17.68 12.78
CA PHE A 192 11.69 -16.86 13.67
C PHE A 192 10.85 -16.23 14.80
N PRO A 193 10.27 -17.04 15.71
CA PRO A 193 9.39 -16.54 16.77
C PRO A 193 10.08 -15.63 17.80
N THR A 194 11.42 -15.62 17.83
CA THR A 194 12.23 -14.78 18.73
C THR A 194 12.70 -13.48 18.08
N LEU A 195 12.53 -13.32 16.76
CA LEU A 195 12.75 -12.06 16.07
C LEU A 195 11.53 -11.17 16.34
N ASN A 196 11.55 -10.49 17.49
CA ASN A 196 10.68 -9.34 17.69
C ASN A 196 11.26 -8.18 16.89
N ASP A 197 10.48 -7.65 15.95
CA ASP A 197 10.74 -6.37 15.27
C ASP A 197 10.85 -5.21 16.28
#